data_AF-A0A3P6S081-F1
#
_entry.id   AF-A0A3P6S081-F1
#
_cell.length_a   1.000
_cell.length_b   1.000
_cell.length_c   1.000
_cell.angle_alpha   90.00
_cell.angle_beta   90.00
_cell.angle_gamma   90.00
#
_symmetry.space_group_name_H-M   'P 1'
#
loop_
_entity.id
_entity.type
_entity.pdbx_description
1 polymer ?
#
loop_
_entity_poly.entity_id
_entity_poly.type
_entity_poly.pdbx_seq_one_letter_code
_entity_poly.pdbx_strand_id
1 'polypeptide(L)' 'MRAEPESRELLSICLKKMKPQLLKVRLTDACFVWTEAHSKRIKVKLTIQKEVFNNTILQQTFVVEFTIHNQVIIFNSL' A
#
# COMPACT_ATOMS: atom_id res chain seq x y z
N MET A 1 -18.19 2.32 2.91
CA MET A 1 -17.03 3.07 2.39
C MET A 1 -16.62 2.42 1.07
N ARG A 2 -17.03 3.00 -0.07
CA ARG A 2 -16.59 2.58 -1.40
C ARG A 2 -15.38 3.44 -1.74
N ALA A 3 -14.18 2.88 -1.67
CA ALA A 3 -12.99 3.54 -2.18
C ALA A 3 -12.77 3.03 -3.61
N GLU A 4 -12.68 3.95 -4.56
CA GLU A 4 -12.41 3.63 -5.96
C GLU A 4 -11.01 2.99 -6.09
N PRO A 5 -10.82 2.02 -7.00
CA PRO A 5 -9.49 1.48 -7.29
C PRO A 5 -8.55 2.63 -7.70
N GLU A 6 -7.35 2.68 -7.13
CA GLU A 6 -6.32 3.72 -7.32
C GLU A 6 -6.52 5.07 -6.58
N SER A 7 -7.54 5.20 -5.71
CA SER A 7 -7.72 6.43 -4.94
C SER A 7 -6.74 6.60 -3.77
N ARG A 8 -6.39 7.87 -3.46
CA ARG A 8 -5.57 8.27 -2.29
C ARG A 8 -6.11 7.72 -0.95
N GLU A 9 -7.41 7.44 -0.89
CA GLU A 9 -8.08 6.83 0.25
C GLU A 9 -7.64 5.37 0.47
N LEU A 10 -7.48 4.57 -0.59
CA LEU A 10 -6.96 3.21 -0.49
C LEU A 10 -5.53 3.21 0.05
N LEU A 11 -4.69 4.14 -0.42
CA LEU A 11 -3.33 4.29 0.08
C LEU A 11 -3.33 4.63 1.58
N SER A 12 -4.20 5.55 2.00
CA SER A 12 -4.36 5.87 3.42
C SER A 12 -4.85 4.67 4.26
N ILE A 13 -5.73 3.84 3.72
CA ILE A 13 -6.20 2.61 4.39
C ILE A 13 -5.06 1.57 4.49
N CYS A 14 -4.29 1.38 3.42
CA CYS A 14 -3.12 0.50 3.38
C CYS A 14 -2.06 0.94 4.40
N LEU A 15 -1.72 2.23 4.43
CA LEU A 15 -0.79 2.80 5.40
C LEU A 15 -1.32 2.69 6.83
N LYS A 16 -2.62 2.88 7.06
CA LYS A 16 -3.24 2.67 8.38
C LYS A 16 -3.07 1.24 8.88
N LYS A 17 -3.19 0.23 7.99
CA LYS A 17 -2.94 -1.18 8.36
C LYS A 17 -1.47 -1.44 8.72
N MET A 18 -0.54 -0.68 8.15
CA MET A 18 0.90 -0.82 8.40
C MET A 18 1.45 0.15 9.45
N LYS A 19 0.58 0.96 10.09
CA LYS A 19 0.94 1.91 11.16
C LYS A 19 1.98 1.38 12.16
N PRO A 20 1.84 0.19 12.77
CA PRO A 20 2.80 -0.25 13.79
C PRO A 20 4.23 -0.41 13.25
N GLN A 21 4.39 -0.71 11.96
CA GLN A 21 5.68 -0.86 11.29
C GLN A 21 6.22 0.52 10.85
N LEU A 22 5.33 1.40 10.38
CA LEU A 22 5.67 2.79 10.02
C LEU A 22 5.99 3.68 11.22
N LEU A 23 5.67 3.32 12.46
CA LEU A 23 6.10 4.11 13.63
C LEU A 23 7.61 4.03 13.90
N LYS A 24 8.26 2.96 13.44
CA LYS A 24 9.69 2.70 13.66
C LYS A 24 10.59 3.22 12.53
N VAL A 25 9.99 3.65 11.42
CA VAL A 25 10.68 4.01 10.19
C VAL A 25 10.00 5.23 9.58
N ARG A 26 10.77 6.14 8.99
CA ARG A 26 10.21 7.31 8.33
C ARG A 26 9.75 6.92 6.92
N LEU A 27 8.48 7.07 6.60
CA LEU A 27 8.02 6.91 5.22
C LEU A 27 8.45 8.13 4.39
N THR A 28 9.13 7.88 3.27
CA THR A 28 9.60 8.92 2.35
C THR A 28 8.71 9.00 1.12
N ASP A 29 8.34 7.86 0.55
CA ASP A 29 7.56 7.79 -0.68
C ASP A 29 6.62 6.57 -0.68
N ALA A 30 5.47 6.72 -1.33
CA ALA A 30 4.48 5.66 -1.49
C ALA A 30 3.74 5.83 -2.82
N CYS A 31 3.88 4.84 -3.70
CA CYS A 31 3.22 4.83 -5.00
C CYS A 31 2.54 3.48 -5.27
N PHE A 32 1.44 3.53 -6.02
CA PHE A 32 0.85 2.32 -6.59
C PHE A 32 1.72 1.82 -7.74
N VAL A 33 1.91 0.51 -7.79
CA VAL A 33 2.54 -0.19 -8.90
C VAL A 33 1.41 -0.82 -9.69
N TRP A 34 1.39 -0.56 -11.00
CA TRP A 34 0.40 -1.16 -11.89
C TRP A 34 0.42 -2.68 -11.74
N THR A 35 -0.76 -3.23 -11.48
CA THR A 35 -1.01 -4.67 -11.42
C THR A 35 -2.05 -5.02 -12.46
N GLU A 36 -2.01 -6.27 -12.90
CA GLU A 36 -2.94 -6.76 -13.90
C GLU A 36 -4.40 -6.62 -13.44
N ALA A 37 -5.25 -6.04 -14.30
CA ALA A 37 -6.60 -5.60 -13.98
C ALA A 37 -7.55 -6.70 -13.46
N HIS A 38 -7.22 -7.97 -13.70
CA HIS A 38 -8.03 -9.11 -13.27
C HIS A 38 -7.68 -9.66 -11.88
N SER A 39 -6.53 -9.32 -11.31
CA SER A 39 -5.99 -10.05 -10.16
C SER A 39 -6.59 -9.66 -8.80
N LYS A 40 -7.46 -8.63 -8.70
CA LYS A 40 -7.92 -8.09 -7.38
C LYS A 40 -6.77 -7.81 -6.40
N ARG A 41 -5.56 -7.61 -6.94
CA ARG A 41 -4.31 -7.42 -6.19
C ARG A 41 -3.83 -6.02 -6.48
N ILE A 42 -3.51 -5.29 -5.43
CA ILE A 42 -2.92 -3.96 -5.49
C ILE A 42 -1.49 -4.09 -5.01
N LYS A 43 -0.51 -3.66 -5.81
CA LYS A 43 0.87 -3.55 -5.35
C LYS A 43 1.16 -2.09 -5.01
N VAL A 44 1.74 -1.87 -3.83
CA VAL A 44 2.18 -0.55 -3.37
C VAL A 44 3.68 -0.61 -3.13
N LYS A 45 4.42 0.24 -3.82
CA LYS A 45 5.84 0.45 -3.57
C LYS A 45 5.98 1.48 -2.47
N LEU A 46 6.66 1.10 -1.39
CA LEU A 46 6.92 1.94 -0.23
C LEU A 46 8.42 2.14 -0.11
N THR A 47 8.82 3.39 0.06
CA THR A 47 10.20 3.78 0.35
C THR A 47 10.25 4.33 1.76
N ILE A 48 11.00 3.66 2.62
CA ILE A 48 11.21 4.07 4.02
C ILE A 48 12.66 4.43 4.25
N GLN A 49 12.89 5.26 5.26
CA GLN A 49 14.18 5.59 5.80
C GLN A 49 14.22 5.19 7.28
N LYS A 50 15.29 4.51 7.68
CA LYS A 50 15.54 4.15 9.07
C LYS A 50 16.96 4.53 9.43
N GLU A 51 17.12 5.23 10.55
CA GLU A 51 18.42 5.44 11.15
C GLU A 51 18.87 4.13 11.81
N VAL A 52 20.02 3.61 11.37
CA VAL A 52 20.53 2.30 11.84
C VAL A 52 21.76 2.42 12.73
N PHE A 53 22.53 3.49 12.57
CA PHE A 53 23.72 3.83 13.35
C PHE A 53 23.90 5.34 13.32
N ASN A 54 24.57 5.92 14.32
CA ASN A 54 24.82 7.36 14.45
C ASN A 54 25.12 8.02 13.08
N ASN A 55 24.21 8.87 12.61
CA ASN A 55 24.28 9.61 11.34
C ASN A 55 24.20 8.78 10.04
N THR A 56 23.89 7.48 10.12
CA THR A 56 23.69 6.60 8.96
C THR A 56 22.21 6.31 8.76
N ILE A 57 21.63 6.92 7.72
CA ILE A 57 20.25 6.73 7.30
C ILE A 57 20.23 5.68 6.19
N LEU A 58 19.59 4.55 6.44
CA LEU A 58 19.33 3.56 5.39
C LEU A 58 17.97 3.81 4.78
N GLN A 59 17.96 3.94 3.45
CA GLN A 59 16.75 3.95 2.65
C GLN A 59 16.49 2.54 2.12
N GLN A 60 15.29 2.01 2.37
CA GLN A 60 14.88 0.72 1.87
C GLN A 60 13.56 0.86 1.11
N THR A 61 13.51 0.22 -0.05
CA THR A 61 12.31 0.16 -0.88
C THR A 61 11.77 -1.25 -0.83
N PHE A 62 10.47 -1.39 -0.59
CA PHE A 62 9.78 -2.67 -0.60
C PHE A 62 8.43 -2.56 -1.30
N VAL A 63 8.02 -3.63 -1.95
CA VAL A 63 6.72 -3.71 -2.62
C VAL A 63 5.82 -4.57 -1.76
N VAL A 64 4.71 -3.99 -1.31
CA VAL A 64 3.68 -4.73 -0.60
C VAL A 64 2.52 -5.03 -1.52
N GLU A 65 2.12 -6.28 -1.54
CA GLU A 65 0.94 -6.74 -2.24
C GLU A 65 -0.25 -6.83 -1.28
N PHE A 66 -1.35 -6.18 -1.66
CA PHE A 66 -2.63 -6.24 -0.97
C PHE A 66 -3.63 -7.01 -1.83
N THR A 67 -4.20 -8.08 -1.30
CA THR A 67 -5.29 -8.82 -1.95
C THR A 67 -6.64 -8.31 -1.45
N ILE A 68 -7.52 -7.94 -2.38
CA ILE A 68 -8.89 -7.49 -2.04
C ILE A 68 -9.76 -8.74 -1.85
N HIS A 69 -10.06 -9.07 -0.59
CA HIS A 69 -10.89 -10.22 -0.25
C HIS A 69 -12.40 -9.95 -0.29
N ASN A 70 -12.84 -8.70 -0.44
CA ASN A 70 -14.26 -8.34 -0.34
C ASN A 70 -14.71 -7.48 -1.52
N GLN A 71 -15.07 -8.13 -2.62
CA GLN A 71 -15.99 -7.56 -3.59
C GLN A 71 -17.10 -8.58 -3.80
N VAL A 72 -18.26 -8.32 -3.19
CA VAL A 72 -19.52 -8.89 -3.66
C VAL A 72 -19.67 -8.39 -5.09
N ILE A 73 -19.42 -9.29 -6.04
CA ILE A 73 -19.73 -9.05 -7.45
C ILE A 73 -21.24 -9.21 -7.53
N ILE A 74 -21.98 -8.10 -7.45
CA ILE A 74 -23.37 -8.10 -7.92
C ILE A 74 -23.27 -8.12 -9.44
N PHE A 75 -23.35 -9.31 -10.03
CA PHE A 75 -23.79 -9.43 -11.41
C PHE A 75 -25.24 -8.95 -11.42
N ASN A 76 -25.47 -7.67 -11.76
CA ASN A 76 -26.76 -7.28 -12.31
C ASN A 76 -26.80 -7.90 -13.70
N SER A 77 -27.28 -9.14 -13.80
CA SER A 77 -27.84 -9.62 -15.04
C SER A 77 -29.14 -8.84 -15.25
N LEU A 78 -29.25 -8.24 -16.43
CA LEU A 78 -30.51 -7.87 -17.06
C LEU A 78 -31.48 -9.07 -17.04
#